data_AF-A0A7S1XUV3-F1
#
_entry.id   AF-A0A7S1XUV3-F1
#
_cell.length_a   1.000
_cell.length_b   1.000
_cell.length_c   1.000
_cell.angle_alpha   90.00
_cell.angle_beta   90.00
_cell.angle_gamma   90.00
#
_symmetry.space_group_name_H-M   'P 1'
#
loop_
_entity.id
_entity.type
_entity.pdbx_description
1 polymer ?
#
loop_
_entity_poly.entity_id
_entity_poly.type
_entity_poly.pdbx_seq_one_letter_code
_entity_poly.pdbx_strand_id
1 'polypeptide(L)'
;GFAINGGRGWSEVEFDNHQIDLNGNTAIAMGNYYFTDATDGSKSKVEYTFGYKRCDDGKVRIFLHHSSMPYNPRASAAPVDVKPITKHEVLSAQDKWANAIKKISKEYKHKKDFVATAAKAAGELYAYGHTDVLFKPTKARDVQFRPDAAGAMSYFLGSKNAKGGGIAEDGGFAINGGSGWSDVMFDNHKIDLKGNVAIAMGNYYFTDATTGEESMVEYTFGYTRCNDGKVRIFLHHSSVPYNPDSSAAGPADITEDEVREAQDLWRDSIKAISADFKGKKDFVATAGEAAGKLYAYGHSEVLFKPTKAREVQFRPTAADAMSYFVGAKNVEEGAIAEDGGFAINGGSGWANVVFDNHKIEIKGNVAIAMGNYVFTDATTGDESLVEYTFGYTKCDDDQLRIFLHHSSVPYAADAGKKEVMSPLAFLDNLQKV
;
A
#
# COMPACT_ATOMS: atom_id res chain seq x y z
N GLY A 1 -8.89 29.07 20.34
CA GLY A 1 -8.81 28.20 21.53
C GLY A 1 -10.03 28.41 22.42
N PHE A 2 -10.41 27.42 23.24
CA PHE A 2 -11.63 27.48 24.07
C PHE A 2 -11.66 28.66 25.05
N ALA A 3 -10.57 28.90 25.78
CA ALA A 3 -10.48 29.98 26.76
C ALA A 3 -10.63 31.39 26.16
N ILE A 4 -10.30 31.55 24.86
CA ILE A 4 -10.43 32.82 24.14
C ILE A 4 -11.76 32.94 23.40
N ASN A 5 -12.59 31.89 23.36
CA ASN A 5 -13.93 31.88 22.73
C ASN A 5 -13.94 32.57 21.34
N GLY A 6 -13.02 32.17 20.44
CA GLY A 6 -12.91 32.78 19.11
C GLY A 6 -12.60 34.28 19.10
N GLY A 7 -12.03 34.83 20.17
CA GLY A 7 -11.76 36.26 20.36
C GLY A 7 -12.82 37.02 21.16
N ARG A 8 -13.94 36.38 21.50
CA ARG A 8 -15.05 36.99 22.26
C ARG A 8 -14.82 36.95 23.78
N GLY A 9 -14.04 35.99 24.27
CA GLY A 9 -13.81 35.78 25.70
C GLY A 9 -15.05 35.30 26.47
N TRP A 10 -14.83 35.03 27.76
CA TRP A 10 -15.87 34.67 28.73
C TRP A 10 -15.84 35.69 29.86
N SER A 11 -16.97 36.29 30.21
CA SER A 11 -17.06 37.27 31.30
C SER A 11 -17.26 36.61 32.66
N GLU A 12 -17.83 35.40 32.68
CA GLU A 12 -18.15 34.66 33.89
C GLU A 12 -18.12 33.15 33.63
N VAL A 13 -17.69 32.38 34.63
CA VAL A 13 -17.78 30.92 34.66
C VAL A 13 -18.38 30.50 35.99
N GLU A 14 -19.54 29.86 35.95
CA GLU A 14 -20.29 29.45 37.13
C GLU A 14 -20.35 27.92 37.20
N PHE A 15 -20.07 27.35 38.37
CA PHE A 15 -20.12 25.91 38.62
C PHE A 15 -21.40 25.51 39.35
N ASP A 16 -22.14 24.59 38.77
CA ASP A 16 -23.32 23.93 39.32
C ASP A 16 -22.99 22.45 39.56
N ASN A 17 -22.47 22.15 40.75
CA ASN A 17 -22.08 20.80 41.12
C ASN A 17 -23.32 19.95 41.34
N HIS A 18 -23.44 18.84 40.59
CA HIS A 18 -24.48 17.85 40.84
C HIS A 18 -24.10 16.96 42.05
N GLN A 19 -22.85 16.51 42.09
CA GLN A 19 -22.31 15.73 43.20
C GLN A 19 -20.80 15.93 43.31
N ILE A 20 -20.32 15.96 44.54
CA ILE A 20 -18.89 15.88 44.86
C ILE A 20 -18.71 14.68 45.80
N ASP A 21 -17.89 13.74 45.38
CA ASP A 21 -17.49 12.59 46.19
C ASP A 21 -16.05 12.77 46.68
N LEU A 22 -15.83 12.54 47.97
CA LEU A 22 -14.55 12.72 48.65
C LEU A 22 -14.02 11.36 49.08
N ASN A 23 -12.82 10.99 48.62
CA ASN A 23 -12.17 9.73 48.98
C ASN A 23 -10.71 9.97 49.40
N GLY A 24 -10.51 10.21 50.69
CA GLY A 24 -9.19 10.47 51.26
C GLY A 24 -8.52 11.71 50.64
N ASN A 25 -7.40 11.49 49.93
CA ASN A 25 -6.64 12.56 49.28
C ASN A 25 -7.13 12.92 47.88
N THR A 26 -8.22 12.31 47.41
CA THR A 26 -8.83 12.62 46.11
C THR A 26 -10.28 13.05 46.26
N ALA A 27 -10.75 13.79 45.28
CA ALA A 27 -12.16 14.16 45.14
C ALA A 27 -12.55 14.05 43.67
N ILE A 28 -13.75 13.54 43.40
CA ILE A 28 -14.36 13.58 42.07
C ILE A 28 -15.59 14.50 42.15
N ALA A 29 -15.64 15.50 41.29
CA ALA A 29 -16.79 16.39 41.15
C ALA A 29 -17.37 16.23 39.76
N MET A 30 -18.70 16.14 39.67
CA MET A 30 -19.42 16.17 38.41
C MET A 30 -20.61 17.11 38.50
N GLY A 31 -20.98 17.68 37.37
CA GLY A 31 -22.05 18.65 37.31
C GLY A 31 -22.03 19.40 35.99
N ASN A 32 -22.54 20.62 36.05
CA ASN A 32 -22.54 21.53 34.91
C ASN A 32 -21.72 22.77 35.25
N TYR A 33 -21.00 23.34 34.29
CA TYR A 33 -20.57 24.73 34.38
C TYR A 33 -21.13 25.54 33.24
N TYR A 34 -21.41 26.81 33.52
CA TYR A 34 -22.02 27.75 32.59
C TYR A 34 -21.01 28.86 32.30
N PHE A 35 -20.67 29.04 31.02
CA PHE A 35 -19.86 30.18 30.59
C PHE A 35 -20.75 31.28 30.03
N THR A 36 -20.54 32.50 30.49
CA THR A 36 -21.20 33.70 29.96
C THR A 36 -20.29 34.35 28.93
N ASP A 37 -20.73 34.45 27.67
CA ASP A 37 -19.98 35.13 26.60
C ASP A 37 -19.80 36.61 26.95
N ALA A 38 -18.55 37.10 26.88
CA ALA A 38 -18.25 38.46 27.35
C ALA A 38 -18.81 39.56 26.44
N THR A 39 -19.18 39.24 25.20
CA THR A 39 -19.63 40.21 24.21
C THR A 39 -21.15 40.33 24.13
N ASP A 40 -21.89 39.24 24.35
CA ASP A 40 -23.36 39.23 24.26
C ASP A 40 -24.08 38.73 25.51
N GLY A 41 -23.36 38.24 26.52
CA GLY A 41 -23.94 37.75 27.77
C GLY A 41 -24.66 36.41 27.65
N SER A 42 -24.59 35.72 26.51
CA SER A 42 -25.22 34.41 26.34
C SER A 42 -24.53 33.34 27.18
N LYS A 43 -25.30 32.45 27.81
CA LYS A 43 -24.78 31.38 28.66
C LYS A 43 -24.68 30.04 27.91
N SER A 44 -23.51 29.43 27.90
CA SER A 44 -23.25 28.09 27.38
C SER A 44 -23.14 27.08 28.51
N LYS A 45 -24.06 26.11 28.58
CA LYS A 45 -24.03 25.01 29.53
C LYS A 45 -23.08 23.91 29.05
N VAL A 46 -22.22 23.41 29.93
CA VAL A 46 -21.28 22.31 29.66
C VAL A 46 -21.35 21.31 30.81
N GLU A 47 -21.39 20.03 30.49
CA GLU A 47 -21.28 18.93 31.46
C GLU A 47 -19.81 18.64 31.75
N TYR A 48 -19.46 18.37 33.01
CA TYR A 48 -18.09 18.06 33.39
C TYR A 48 -17.94 16.95 34.41
N THR A 49 -16.75 16.36 34.39
CA THR A 49 -16.17 15.54 35.45
C THR A 49 -14.75 16.02 35.73
N PHE A 50 -14.49 16.40 36.97
CA PHE A 50 -13.15 16.75 37.46
C PHE A 50 -12.69 15.73 38.51
N GLY A 51 -11.46 15.25 38.36
CA GLY A 51 -10.74 14.56 39.42
C GLY A 51 -9.68 15.47 40.02
N TYR A 52 -9.72 15.63 41.33
CA TYR A 52 -8.78 16.41 42.11
C TYR A 52 -7.96 15.51 43.03
N LYS A 53 -6.68 15.84 43.22
CA LYS A 53 -5.81 15.21 44.21
C LYS A 53 -5.09 16.25 45.05
N ARG A 54 -4.93 16.00 46.34
CA ARG A 54 -4.06 16.77 47.21
C ARG A 54 -2.61 16.36 46.95
N CYS A 55 -1.76 17.31 46.60
CA CYS A 55 -0.33 17.11 46.39
C CYS A 55 0.45 17.28 47.70
N ASP A 56 1.75 16.95 47.66
CA ASP A 56 2.64 16.97 48.83
C ASP A 56 2.80 18.38 49.45
N ASP A 57 2.55 19.43 48.67
CA ASP A 57 2.50 20.82 49.16
C ASP A 57 1.18 21.19 49.86
N GLY A 58 0.31 20.20 50.08
CA GLY A 58 -1.01 20.33 50.68
C GLY A 58 -2.07 20.94 49.76
N LYS A 59 -1.72 21.37 48.53
CA LYS A 59 -2.65 22.01 47.59
C LYS A 59 -3.37 20.98 46.73
N VAL A 60 -4.61 21.29 46.39
CA VAL A 60 -5.44 20.45 45.52
C VAL A 60 -5.20 20.83 44.07
N ARG A 61 -5.00 19.83 43.19
CA ARG A 61 -4.80 20.02 41.75
C ARG A 61 -5.65 19.04 40.96
N ILE A 62 -6.03 19.44 39.75
CA ILE A 62 -6.77 18.59 38.80
C ILE A 62 -5.81 17.53 38.23
N PHE A 63 -6.21 16.26 38.29
CA PHE A 63 -5.51 15.15 37.62
C PHE A 63 -6.36 14.50 36.52
N LEU A 64 -7.65 14.80 36.46
CA LEU A 64 -8.59 14.30 35.46
C LEU A 64 -9.56 15.43 35.09
N HIS A 65 -9.71 15.70 33.79
CA HIS A 65 -10.68 16.64 33.24
C HIS A 65 -11.40 15.99 32.07
N HIS A 66 -12.71 15.85 32.15
CA HIS A 66 -13.56 15.51 31.03
C HIS A 66 -14.71 16.51 30.96
N SER A 67 -14.97 17.06 29.78
CA SER A 67 -16.07 18.02 29.60
C SER A 67 -16.67 17.93 28.22
N SER A 68 -17.99 18.05 28.14
CA SER A 68 -18.76 18.01 26.90
C SER A 68 -19.89 19.02 26.94
N MET A 69 -20.17 19.68 25.82
CA MET A 69 -21.45 20.35 25.67
C MET A 69 -22.56 19.29 25.77
N PRO A 70 -23.69 19.55 26.47
CA PRO A 70 -24.85 18.67 26.42
C PRO A 70 -25.19 18.39 24.96
N TYR A 71 -25.48 17.13 24.64
CA TYR A 71 -25.90 16.75 23.29
C TYR A 71 -27.12 17.60 22.90
N ASN A 72 -26.91 18.55 22.00
CA ASN A 72 -27.96 19.42 21.50
C ASN A 72 -28.46 18.80 20.19
N PRO A 73 -29.60 18.06 20.19
CA PRO A 73 -30.22 17.63 18.93
C PRO A 73 -30.65 18.83 18.06
N ARG A 74 -30.51 20.06 18.56
CA ARG A 74 -30.95 21.33 17.98
C ARG A 74 -29.81 22.31 17.65
N ALA A 75 -28.64 21.80 17.27
CA ALA A 75 -27.94 22.40 16.13
C ALA A 75 -28.50 21.86 14.79
N SER A 76 -29.45 20.91 14.83
CA SER A 76 -30.49 20.87 13.81
C SER A 76 -31.37 22.10 14.02
N ALA A 77 -31.54 22.90 12.97
CA ALA A 77 -32.60 23.89 12.95
C ALA A 77 -33.91 23.23 13.42
N ALA A 78 -34.85 24.02 13.98
CA ALA A 78 -36.25 23.59 14.08
C ALA A 78 -36.64 22.82 12.80
N PRO A 79 -37.54 21.81 12.83
CA PRO A 79 -37.94 21.13 11.61
C PRO A 79 -38.47 22.19 10.67
N VAL A 80 -37.59 22.65 9.78
CA VAL A 80 -38.00 23.36 8.60
C VAL A 80 -38.93 22.35 7.98
N ASP A 81 -40.07 22.80 7.49
CA ASP A 81 -40.85 21.98 6.59
C ASP A 81 -39.97 21.76 5.34
N VAL A 82 -38.97 20.88 5.47
CA VAL A 82 -37.92 20.68 4.48
C VAL A 82 -38.64 19.90 3.41
N LYS A 83 -39.17 20.65 2.44
CA LYS A 83 -39.88 20.11 1.29
C LYS A 83 -39.17 18.85 0.82
N PRO A 84 -39.87 17.70 0.71
CA PRO A 84 -39.24 16.47 0.26
C PRO A 84 -38.46 16.68 -1.05
N ILE A 85 -37.32 16.02 -1.18
CA ILE A 85 -36.58 16.00 -2.44
C ILE A 85 -37.44 15.28 -3.47
N THR A 86 -37.57 15.89 -4.65
CA THR A 86 -38.25 15.30 -5.78
C THR A 86 -37.27 14.60 -6.73
N LYS A 87 -37.74 13.62 -7.50
CA LYS A 87 -36.94 12.99 -8.55
C LYS A 87 -36.40 14.01 -9.56
N HIS A 88 -37.19 15.04 -9.89
CA HIS A 88 -36.77 16.09 -10.81
C HIS A 88 -35.57 16.89 -10.29
N GLU A 89 -35.51 17.17 -8.98
CA GLU A 89 -34.37 17.87 -8.38
C GLU A 89 -33.10 17.00 -8.39
N VAL A 90 -33.23 15.69 -8.21
CA VAL A 90 -32.10 14.75 -8.34
C VAL A 90 -31.57 14.75 -9.78
N LEU A 91 -32.45 14.61 -10.78
CA LEU A 91 -32.06 14.64 -12.19
C LEU A 91 -31.43 15.99 -12.57
N SER A 92 -32.00 17.11 -12.11
CA SER A 92 -31.42 18.44 -12.33
C SER A 92 -30.04 18.60 -11.70
N ALA A 93 -29.80 18.01 -10.53
CA ALA A 93 -28.49 18.01 -9.90
C ALA A 93 -27.47 17.17 -10.70
N GLN A 94 -27.88 16.01 -11.21
CA GLN A 94 -27.06 15.17 -12.11
C GLN A 94 -26.69 15.90 -13.41
N ASP A 95 -27.66 16.56 -14.06
CA ASP A 95 -27.43 17.35 -15.28
C ASP A 95 -26.45 18.49 -15.02
N LYS A 96 -26.60 19.22 -13.90
CA LYS A 96 -25.67 20.29 -13.54
C LYS A 96 -24.27 19.74 -13.26
N TRP A 97 -24.17 18.59 -12.60
CA TRP A 97 -22.89 17.94 -12.34
C TRP A 97 -22.19 17.51 -13.63
N ALA A 98 -22.91 16.81 -14.52
CA ALA A 98 -22.41 16.42 -15.84
C ALA A 98 -21.94 17.64 -16.65
N ASN A 99 -22.75 18.70 -16.69
CA ASN A 99 -22.40 19.93 -17.38
C ASN A 99 -21.21 20.66 -16.75
N ALA A 100 -21.05 20.60 -15.42
CA ALA A 100 -19.90 21.17 -14.74
C ALA A 100 -18.60 20.46 -15.17
N ILE A 101 -18.57 19.13 -15.20
CA ILE A 101 -17.40 18.35 -15.65
C ILE A 101 -17.04 18.69 -17.10
N LYS A 102 -18.02 18.73 -18.00
CA LYS A 102 -17.80 19.13 -19.41
C LYS A 102 -17.27 20.55 -19.53
N LYS A 103 -17.80 21.47 -18.72
CA LYS A 103 -17.36 22.87 -18.71
C LYS A 103 -15.92 23.01 -18.20
N ILE A 104 -15.57 22.34 -17.11
CA ILE A 104 -14.20 22.31 -16.56
C ILE A 104 -13.23 21.76 -17.62
N SER A 105 -13.59 20.64 -18.25
CA SER A 105 -12.82 20.01 -19.34
C SER A 105 -12.53 21.01 -20.47
N LYS A 106 -13.58 21.68 -20.95
CA LYS A 106 -13.50 22.67 -22.04
C LYS A 106 -12.64 23.88 -21.66
N GLU A 107 -12.81 24.40 -20.45
CA GLU A 107 -12.06 25.56 -19.98
C GLU A 107 -10.58 25.22 -19.76
N TYR A 108 -10.26 24.03 -19.26
CA TYR A 108 -8.90 23.53 -19.18
C TYR A 108 -8.24 23.48 -20.56
N LYS A 109 -8.90 22.87 -21.56
CA LYS A 109 -8.41 22.81 -22.96
C LYS A 109 -8.17 24.19 -23.55
N HIS A 110 -9.01 25.18 -23.24
CA HIS A 110 -8.87 26.55 -23.71
C HIS A 110 -7.98 27.42 -22.80
N LYS A 111 -7.28 26.83 -21.82
CA LYS A 111 -6.40 27.54 -20.87
C LYS A 111 -7.09 28.71 -20.16
N LYS A 112 -8.39 28.56 -19.86
CA LYS A 112 -9.18 29.48 -19.05
C LYS A 112 -9.06 29.13 -17.56
N ASP A 113 -9.72 29.89 -16.69
CA ASP A 113 -9.73 29.64 -15.25
C ASP A 113 -10.68 28.48 -14.86
N PHE A 114 -10.30 27.26 -15.26
CA PHE A 114 -11.03 26.04 -14.95
C PHE A 114 -11.07 25.73 -13.44
N VAL A 115 -10.09 26.24 -12.67
CA VAL A 115 -10.03 26.10 -11.21
C VAL A 115 -11.16 26.87 -10.55
N ALA A 116 -11.39 28.13 -10.94
CA ALA A 116 -12.52 28.91 -10.44
C ALA A 116 -13.87 28.30 -10.84
N THR A 117 -13.98 27.77 -12.06
CA THR A 117 -15.20 27.07 -12.50
C THR A 117 -15.48 25.81 -11.68
N ALA A 118 -14.45 25.03 -11.37
CA ALA A 118 -14.58 23.86 -10.51
C ALA A 118 -14.92 24.22 -9.07
N ALA A 119 -14.30 25.27 -8.50
CA ALA A 119 -14.63 25.74 -7.15
C ALA A 119 -16.09 26.21 -7.06
N LYS A 120 -16.58 26.93 -8.08
CA LYS A 120 -17.98 27.33 -8.17
C LYS A 120 -18.91 26.11 -8.24
N ALA A 121 -18.61 25.14 -9.10
CA ALA A 121 -19.40 23.92 -9.21
C ALA A 121 -19.41 23.13 -7.90
N ALA A 122 -18.28 23.03 -7.20
CA ALA A 122 -18.19 22.36 -5.91
C ALA A 122 -19.09 23.02 -4.85
N GLY A 123 -19.07 24.36 -4.74
CA GLY A 123 -19.94 25.08 -3.80
C GLY A 123 -21.44 25.04 -4.16
N GLU A 124 -21.77 24.92 -5.45
CA GLU A 124 -23.16 24.79 -5.90
C GLU A 124 -23.71 23.38 -5.71
N LEU A 125 -22.90 22.34 -5.92
CA LEU A 125 -23.35 20.95 -6.05
C LEU A 125 -23.05 20.08 -4.84
N TYR A 126 -22.00 20.35 -4.07
CA TYR A 126 -21.61 19.55 -2.90
C TYR A 126 -21.95 20.26 -1.60
N ALA A 127 -22.36 19.50 -0.59
CA ALA A 127 -22.83 20.03 0.68
C ALA A 127 -21.70 20.46 1.65
N TYR A 128 -20.49 20.74 1.13
CA TYR A 128 -19.39 21.28 1.93
C TYR A 128 -19.81 22.57 2.63
N GLY A 129 -19.53 22.66 3.93
CA GLY A 129 -19.95 23.79 4.77
C GLY A 129 -21.43 23.78 5.16
N HIS A 130 -22.21 22.80 4.71
CA HIS A 130 -23.61 22.58 5.13
C HIS A 130 -23.78 21.30 5.95
N THR A 131 -23.08 20.22 5.59
CA THR A 131 -22.99 18.94 6.33
C THR A 131 -21.69 18.21 5.95
N ASP A 132 -21.37 17.13 6.65
CA ASP A 132 -20.29 16.23 6.26
C ASP A 132 -20.55 15.62 4.88
N VAL A 133 -19.47 15.51 4.08
CA VAL A 133 -19.50 14.90 2.75
C VAL A 133 -18.70 13.61 2.75
N LEU A 134 -19.36 12.51 2.37
CA LEU A 134 -18.76 11.20 2.23
C LEU A 134 -18.30 11.01 0.78
N PHE A 135 -17.02 11.24 0.51
CA PHE A 135 -16.49 11.16 -0.85
C PHE A 135 -15.41 10.08 -0.97
N LYS A 136 -15.70 9.03 -1.75
CA LYS A 136 -14.73 8.06 -2.27
C LYS A 136 -14.76 8.10 -3.80
N PRO A 137 -13.73 8.66 -4.46
CA PRO A 137 -13.66 8.71 -5.91
C PRO A 137 -13.21 7.38 -6.56
N THR A 138 -13.35 7.32 -7.89
CA THR A 138 -13.07 6.17 -8.75
C THR A 138 -11.59 5.77 -8.80
N LYS A 139 -10.68 6.76 -8.90
CA LYS A 139 -9.24 6.56 -9.17
C LYS A 139 -8.37 7.01 -7.98
N ALA A 140 -8.64 6.50 -6.78
CA ALA A 140 -7.82 6.76 -5.59
C ALA A 140 -7.42 5.44 -4.91
N ARG A 141 -6.11 5.24 -4.72
CA ARG A 141 -5.51 4.03 -4.15
C ARG A 141 -4.94 4.30 -2.77
N ASP A 142 -4.10 5.32 -2.65
CA ASP A 142 -3.28 5.59 -1.47
C ASP A 142 -4.06 6.42 -0.43
N VAL A 143 -4.81 7.44 -0.87
CA VAL A 143 -5.72 8.23 -0.03
C VAL A 143 -7.15 8.09 -0.56
N GLN A 144 -7.84 7.07 -0.09
CA GLN A 144 -9.11 6.60 -0.67
C GLN A 144 -10.32 7.53 -0.43
N PHE A 145 -10.29 8.37 0.61
CA PHE A 145 -11.44 9.19 1.03
C PHE A 145 -11.10 10.67 1.07
N ARG A 146 -11.97 11.52 0.51
CA ARG A 146 -11.76 12.97 0.35
C ARG A 146 -12.90 13.78 0.98
N PRO A 147 -13.01 13.78 2.32
CA PRO A 147 -14.18 14.34 3.02
C PRO A 147 -14.28 15.87 2.97
N ASP A 148 -13.23 16.57 2.53
CA ASP A 148 -13.20 18.03 2.43
C ASP A 148 -13.10 18.53 0.98
N ALA A 149 -13.41 19.82 0.81
CA ALA A 149 -13.40 20.46 -0.51
C ALA A 149 -12.00 20.48 -1.15
N ALA A 150 -10.91 20.53 -0.36
CA ALA A 150 -9.55 20.56 -0.90
C ALA A 150 -9.18 19.20 -1.51
N GLY A 151 -9.49 18.10 -0.82
CA GLY A 151 -9.33 16.74 -1.32
C GLY A 151 -10.17 16.48 -2.57
N ALA A 152 -11.39 17.01 -2.63
CA ALA A 152 -12.23 16.92 -3.83
C ALA A 152 -11.67 17.69 -5.02
N MET A 153 -11.19 18.91 -4.78
CA MET A 153 -10.55 19.74 -5.81
C MET A 153 -9.26 19.08 -6.33
N SER A 154 -8.49 18.44 -5.44
CA SER A 154 -7.33 17.64 -5.83
C SER A 154 -7.73 16.50 -6.76
N TYR A 155 -8.78 15.73 -6.43
CA TYR A 155 -9.24 14.65 -7.30
C TYR A 155 -9.69 15.16 -8.68
N PHE A 156 -10.53 16.21 -8.73
CA PHE A 156 -11.09 16.68 -9.99
C PHE A 156 -10.07 17.40 -10.87
N LEU A 157 -9.15 18.17 -10.29
CA LEU A 157 -8.25 19.04 -11.05
C LEU A 157 -6.79 18.57 -11.08
N GLY A 158 -6.45 17.61 -10.24
CA GLY A 158 -5.10 17.12 -10.04
C GLY A 158 -4.38 17.90 -8.95
N SER A 159 -3.40 17.22 -8.33
CA SER A 159 -2.65 17.73 -7.17
C SER A 159 -2.02 19.10 -7.40
N LYS A 160 -1.48 19.32 -8.61
CA LYS A 160 -0.82 20.56 -9.03
C LYS A 160 -1.75 21.77 -9.11
N ASN A 161 -3.05 21.53 -9.28
CA ASN A 161 -4.06 22.59 -9.48
C ASN A 161 -4.89 22.87 -8.22
N ALA A 162 -4.80 22.03 -7.19
CA ALA A 162 -5.51 22.20 -5.93
C ALA A 162 -4.79 23.18 -4.99
N LYS A 163 -5.35 24.40 -4.89
CA LYS A 163 -4.90 25.41 -3.93
C LYS A 163 -5.37 25.01 -2.53
N GLY A 164 -4.49 24.44 -1.71
CA GLY A 164 -4.82 24.01 -0.33
C GLY A 164 -4.19 22.70 0.13
N GLY A 165 -3.41 22.04 -0.73
CA GLY A 165 -2.79 20.73 -0.45
C GLY A 165 -3.34 19.68 -1.41
N GLY A 166 -2.59 19.41 -2.48
CA GLY A 166 -2.92 18.35 -3.44
C GLY A 166 -2.47 16.98 -2.93
N ILE A 167 -3.21 15.94 -3.26
CA ILE A 167 -2.84 14.56 -2.96
C ILE A 167 -2.06 14.01 -4.15
N ALA A 168 -0.84 13.55 -3.90
CA ALA A 168 0.15 13.26 -4.94
C ALA A 168 -0.35 12.33 -6.07
N GLU A 169 -1.20 11.35 -5.74
CA GLU A 169 -1.78 10.40 -6.70
C GLU A 169 -2.78 11.02 -7.70
N ASP A 170 -3.31 12.20 -7.41
CA ASP A 170 -4.38 12.78 -8.22
C ASP A 170 -3.84 13.45 -9.49
N GLY A 171 -4.16 12.86 -10.64
CA GLY A 171 -3.87 13.41 -11.96
C GLY A 171 -4.94 14.39 -12.51
N GLY A 172 -6.08 14.50 -11.84
CA GLY A 172 -7.19 15.37 -12.25
C GLY A 172 -8.21 14.67 -13.15
N PHE A 173 -9.29 14.20 -12.53
CA PHE A 173 -10.36 13.47 -13.23
C PHE A 173 -11.06 14.32 -14.30
N ALA A 174 -11.41 15.57 -13.99
CA ALA A 174 -12.16 16.43 -14.91
C ALA A 174 -11.31 16.91 -16.10
N ILE A 175 -9.98 16.86 -16.01
CA ILE A 175 -9.08 17.21 -17.10
C ILE A 175 -8.64 16.00 -17.93
N ASN A 176 -8.84 14.78 -17.41
CA ASN A 176 -8.58 13.49 -18.07
C ASN A 176 -7.25 13.45 -18.86
N GLY A 177 -6.11 13.66 -18.18
CA GLY A 177 -4.80 13.66 -18.85
C GLY A 177 -4.61 14.75 -19.92
N GLY A 178 -5.49 15.76 -19.93
CA GLY A 178 -5.55 16.82 -20.93
C GLY A 178 -6.54 16.57 -22.07
N SER A 179 -7.07 15.35 -22.22
CA SER A 179 -8.13 15.06 -23.18
C SER A 179 -9.48 15.63 -22.76
N GLY A 180 -9.77 15.76 -21.46
CA GLY A 180 -11.08 16.20 -20.97
C GLY A 180 -12.25 15.31 -21.44
N TRP A 181 -13.47 15.70 -21.05
CA TRP A 181 -14.70 14.98 -21.37
C TRP A 181 -15.60 15.78 -22.32
N SER A 182 -16.05 15.15 -23.41
CA SER A 182 -16.97 15.76 -24.39
C SER A 182 -18.42 15.52 -24.00
N ASP A 183 -18.70 14.35 -23.42
CA ASP A 183 -19.98 14.05 -22.81
C ASP A 183 -19.87 13.34 -21.46
N VAL A 184 -20.92 13.49 -20.64
CA VAL A 184 -21.12 12.82 -19.36
C VAL A 184 -22.60 12.51 -19.23
N MET A 185 -22.95 11.23 -19.22
CA MET A 185 -24.34 10.77 -19.22
C MET A 185 -24.62 9.88 -18.00
N PHE A 186 -25.66 10.22 -17.24
CA PHE A 186 -26.14 9.39 -16.14
C PHE A 186 -27.17 8.36 -16.62
N ASP A 187 -27.00 7.12 -16.21
CA ASP A 187 -27.95 6.02 -16.33
C ASP A 187 -28.32 5.51 -14.93
N ASN A 188 -29.48 5.96 -14.44
CA ASN A 188 -29.93 5.62 -13.09
C ASN A 188 -30.53 4.21 -13.07
N HIS A 189 -29.92 3.29 -12.31
CA HIS A 189 -30.58 2.03 -11.94
C HIS A 189 -31.78 2.30 -11.02
N LYS A 190 -31.58 3.17 -10.01
CA LYS A 190 -32.65 3.58 -9.08
C LYS A 190 -32.38 4.94 -8.45
N ILE A 191 -33.47 5.67 -8.18
CA ILE A 191 -33.49 6.84 -7.29
C ILE A 191 -34.51 6.54 -6.18
N ASP A 192 -34.06 6.53 -4.92
CA ASP A 192 -34.90 6.36 -3.74
C ASP A 192 -35.03 7.70 -2.99
N LEU A 193 -36.26 8.09 -2.66
CA LEU A 193 -36.58 9.38 -2.03
C LEU A 193 -37.03 9.14 -0.58
N LYS A 194 -36.38 9.81 0.37
CA LYS A 194 -36.61 9.68 1.82
C LYS A 194 -36.75 11.07 2.45
N GLY A 195 -37.88 11.72 2.23
CA GLY A 195 -38.13 13.07 2.76
C GLY A 195 -37.12 14.06 2.18
N ASN A 196 -36.31 14.68 3.03
CA ASN A 196 -35.28 15.66 2.63
C ASN A 196 -33.96 15.03 2.13
N VAL A 197 -33.89 13.71 2.02
CA VAL A 197 -32.73 12.96 1.50
C VAL A 197 -33.14 12.14 0.29
N ALA A 198 -32.24 11.96 -0.67
CA ALA A 198 -32.40 11.04 -1.78
C ALA A 198 -31.10 10.28 -2.03
N ILE A 199 -31.20 9.00 -2.43
CA ILE A 199 -30.06 8.19 -2.86
C ILE A 199 -30.30 7.78 -4.31
N ALA A 200 -29.31 8.00 -5.17
CA ALA A 200 -29.30 7.55 -6.56
C ALA A 200 -28.13 6.59 -6.78
N MET A 201 -28.38 5.50 -7.49
CA MET A 201 -27.36 4.53 -7.89
C MET A 201 -27.53 4.17 -9.35
N GLY A 202 -26.42 3.88 -10.01
CA GLY A 202 -26.41 3.44 -11.39
C GLY A 202 -25.03 3.58 -12.00
N ASN A 203 -25.02 3.75 -13.32
CA ASN A 203 -23.82 3.93 -14.11
C ASN A 203 -23.81 5.34 -14.69
N TYR A 204 -22.62 5.88 -14.90
CA TYR A 204 -22.42 7.07 -15.71
C TYR A 204 -21.28 6.86 -16.68
N TYR A 205 -21.47 7.41 -17.86
CA TYR A 205 -20.63 7.21 -19.03
C TYR A 205 -19.92 8.50 -19.36
N PHE A 206 -18.61 8.43 -19.53
CA PHE A 206 -17.75 9.57 -19.80
C PHE A 206 -17.13 9.39 -21.18
N THR A 207 -17.42 10.31 -22.11
CA THR A 207 -16.89 10.27 -23.48
C THR A 207 -15.64 11.14 -23.56
N ASP A 208 -14.50 10.55 -23.93
CA ASP A 208 -13.24 11.27 -24.10
C ASP A 208 -13.38 12.32 -25.21
N ALA A 209 -12.95 13.55 -24.96
CA ALA A 209 -13.12 14.64 -25.94
C ALA A 209 -12.09 14.64 -27.08
N THR A 210 -11.14 13.70 -27.08
CA THR A 210 -10.12 13.56 -28.13
C THR A 210 -10.35 12.29 -28.95
N THR A 211 -10.60 11.15 -28.30
CA THR A 211 -10.77 9.85 -28.96
C THR A 211 -12.23 9.50 -29.23
N GLY A 212 -13.17 10.07 -28.47
CA GLY A 212 -14.58 9.69 -28.51
C GLY A 212 -14.89 8.35 -27.83
N GLU A 213 -13.89 7.73 -27.20
CA GLU A 213 -14.08 6.49 -26.43
C GLU A 213 -14.89 6.75 -25.16
N GLU A 214 -15.72 5.79 -24.79
CA GLU A 214 -16.58 5.88 -23.62
C GLU A 214 -16.03 5.05 -22.45
N SER A 215 -15.94 5.65 -21.28
CA SER A 215 -15.62 4.97 -20.02
C SER A 215 -16.88 4.86 -19.16
N MET A 216 -17.28 3.64 -18.83
CA MET A 216 -18.35 3.37 -17.87
C MET A 216 -17.79 3.36 -16.45
N VAL A 217 -18.52 4.00 -15.54
CA VAL A 217 -18.19 4.01 -14.12
C VAL A 217 -19.47 3.76 -13.31
N GLU A 218 -19.36 3.09 -12.18
CA GLU A 218 -20.47 2.86 -11.24
C GLU A 218 -20.51 4.00 -10.21
N TYR A 219 -21.69 4.39 -9.76
CA TYR A 219 -21.83 5.42 -8.74
C TYR A 219 -22.95 5.15 -7.73
N THR A 220 -22.76 5.73 -6.54
CA THR A 220 -23.78 5.99 -5.53
C THR A 220 -23.68 7.46 -5.13
N PHE A 221 -24.74 8.23 -5.40
CA PHE A 221 -24.86 9.63 -5.02
C PHE A 221 -25.95 9.78 -3.96
N GLY A 222 -25.63 10.41 -2.84
CA GLY A 222 -26.61 10.85 -1.86
C GLY A 222 -26.80 12.35 -1.91
N TYR A 223 -28.05 12.79 -1.91
CA TYR A 223 -28.47 14.17 -1.95
C TYR A 223 -29.20 14.54 -0.67
N THR A 224 -28.97 15.76 -0.18
CA THR A 224 -29.68 16.32 0.96
C THR A 224 -30.15 17.73 0.63
N ARG A 225 -31.33 18.11 1.14
CA ARG A 225 -31.77 19.50 1.09
C ARG A 225 -31.09 20.26 2.23
N CYS A 226 -30.23 21.20 1.86
CA CYS A 226 -29.54 22.08 2.80
C CYS A 226 -30.50 23.13 3.37
N ASN A 227 -30.09 23.81 4.45
CA ASN A 227 -30.88 24.85 5.12
C ASN A 227 -31.22 26.05 4.23
N ASP A 228 -30.50 26.26 3.13
CA ASP A 228 -30.79 27.27 2.11
C ASP A 228 -31.80 26.80 1.05
N GLY A 229 -32.42 25.63 1.26
CA GLY A 229 -33.42 25.03 0.39
C GLY A 229 -32.87 24.32 -0.85
N LYS A 230 -31.56 24.36 -1.10
CA LYS A 230 -30.96 23.72 -2.28
C LYS A 230 -30.62 22.26 -2.02
N VAL A 231 -30.78 21.44 -3.06
CA VAL A 231 -30.38 20.02 -3.06
C VAL A 231 -28.91 19.92 -3.44
N ARG A 232 -28.10 19.28 -2.59
CA ARG A 232 -26.65 19.10 -2.80
C ARG A 232 -26.21 17.68 -2.47
N ILE A 233 -25.09 17.27 -3.03
CA ILE A 233 -24.44 15.97 -2.84
C ILE A 233 -23.75 15.94 -1.47
N PHE A 234 -24.13 14.99 -0.62
CA PHE A 234 -23.44 14.67 0.65
C PHE A 234 -22.77 13.29 0.63
N LEU A 235 -23.08 12.45 -0.35
CA LEU A 235 -22.42 11.16 -0.58
C LEU A 235 -22.05 11.06 -2.06
N HIS A 236 -20.80 10.76 -2.34
CA HIS A 236 -20.29 10.45 -3.66
C HIS A 236 -19.37 9.24 -3.53
N HIS A 237 -19.87 8.08 -3.95
CA HIS A 237 -19.05 6.88 -4.09
C HIS A 237 -19.00 6.51 -5.56
N SER A 238 -17.82 6.20 -6.08
CA SER A 238 -17.67 5.73 -7.45
C SER A 238 -16.55 4.71 -7.60
N SER A 239 -16.76 3.77 -8.52
CA SER A 239 -15.84 2.67 -8.84
C SER A 239 -15.84 2.40 -10.34
N VAL A 240 -14.70 1.98 -10.87
CA VAL A 240 -14.74 1.30 -12.16
C VAL A 240 -15.48 -0.03 -11.97
N PRO A 241 -16.26 -0.48 -12.96
CA PRO A 241 -16.88 -1.80 -12.94
C PRO A 241 -15.81 -2.85 -12.65
N TYR A 242 -16.17 -3.87 -11.88
CA TYR A 242 -15.30 -5.01 -11.69
C TYR A 242 -15.05 -5.66 -13.05
N ASN A 243 -13.88 -5.44 -13.62
CA ASN A 243 -13.41 -6.21 -14.74
C ASN A 243 -12.51 -7.33 -14.18
N PRO A 244 -12.89 -8.60 -14.28
CA PRO A 244 -12.09 -9.72 -13.79
C PRO A 244 -10.72 -9.79 -14.46
N ASP A 245 -10.60 -9.27 -15.68
CA ASP A 245 -9.35 -9.15 -16.43
C ASP A 245 -8.53 -7.91 -16.00
N SER A 246 -9.10 -7.06 -15.14
CA SER A 246 -8.49 -5.85 -14.57
C SER A 246 -8.24 -5.92 -13.07
N SER A 247 -8.28 -7.12 -12.46
CA SER A 247 -7.38 -7.33 -11.32
C SER A 247 -6.03 -6.80 -11.80
N ALA A 248 -5.51 -5.74 -11.15
CA ALA A 248 -4.32 -5.04 -11.62
C ALA A 248 -3.33 -6.11 -12.01
N ALA A 249 -3.08 -6.27 -13.32
CA ALA A 249 -2.47 -7.48 -13.82
C ALA A 249 -1.17 -7.61 -13.04
N GLY A 250 -1.14 -8.57 -12.13
CA GLY A 250 0.12 -9.07 -11.64
C GLY A 250 0.91 -9.42 -12.89
N PRO A 251 2.24 -9.29 -12.84
CA PRO A 251 3.06 -9.70 -13.96
C PRO A 251 2.60 -11.07 -14.42
N ALA A 252 2.47 -11.24 -15.75
CA ALA A 252 1.66 -12.30 -16.35
C ALA A 252 2.00 -13.67 -15.74
N ASP A 253 1.02 -14.57 -15.64
CA ASP A 253 1.23 -15.91 -15.08
C ASP A 253 2.51 -16.53 -15.63
N ILE A 254 3.33 -17.07 -14.73
CA ILE A 254 4.58 -17.71 -15.13
C ILE A 254 4.25 -18.94 -15.98
N THR A 255 4.96 -19.13 -17.06
CA THR A 255 4.90 -20.33 -17.89
C THR A 255 6.06 -21.28 -17.58
N GLU A 256 5.89 -22.57 -17.90
CA GLU A 256 6.98 -23.54 -17.75
C GLU A 256 8.17 -23.20 -18.67
N ASP A 257 7.90 -22.64 -19.85
CA ASP A 257 8.94 -22.20 -20.79
C ASP A 257 9.78 -21.07 -20.20
N GLU A 258 9.18 -20.05 -19.58
CA GLU A 258 9.94 -18.99 -18.90
C GLU A 258 10.84 -19.54 -17.77
N VAL A 259 10.37 -20.54 -17.01
CA VAL A 259 11.20 -21.20 -15.98
C VAL A 259 12.40 -21.91 -16.63
N ARG A 260 12.20 -22.60 -17.76
CA ARG A 260 13.27 -23.28 -18.50
C ARG A 260 14.24 -22.28 -19.11
N GLU A 261 13.76 -21.17 -19.66
CA GLU A 261 14.59 -20.07 -20.16
C GLU A 261 15.43 -19.43 -19.05
N ALA A 262 14.88 -19.25 -17.85
CA ALA A 262 15.63 -18.77 -16.69
C ALA A 262 16.71 -19.77 -16.24
N GLN A 263 16.43 -21.08 -16.26
CA GLN A 263 17.43 -22.12 -16.00
C GLN A 263 18.53 -22.15 -17.06
N ASP A 264 18.16 -21.97 -18.32
CA ASP A 264 19.08 -21.88 -19.46
C ASP A 264 20.01 -20.67 -19.30
N LEU A 265 19.45 -19.50 -19.00
CA LEU A 265 20.22 -18.29 -18.70
C LEU A 265 21.15 -18.49 -17.49
N TRP A 266 20.68 -19.18 -16.44
CA TRP A 266 21.50 -19.46 -15.27
C TRP A 266 22.70 -20.35 -15.60
N ARG A 267 22.49 -21.47 -16.31
CA ARG A 267 23.62 -22.35 -16.72
C ARG A 267 24.60 -21.64 -17.65
N ASP A 268 24.10 -20.85 -18.59
CA ASP A 268 24.93 -20.15 -19.55
C ASP A 268 25.73 -19.03 -18.87
N SER A 269 25.15 -18.39 -17.85
CA SER A 269 25.86 -17.42 -17.01
C SER A 269 27.01 -18.07 -16.24
N ILE A 270 26.82 -19.24 -15.62
CA ILE A 270 27.91 -19.97 -14.94
C ILE A 270 29.04 -20.32 -15.90
N LYS A 271 28.70 -20.78 -17.11
CA LYS A 271 29.69 -21.08 -18.16
C LYS A 271 30.41 -19.81 -18.64
N ALA A 272 29.70 -18.69 -18.80
CA ALA A 272 30.29 -17.42 -19.20
C ALA A 272 31.28 -16.90 -18.15
N ILE A 273 30.90 -16.91 -16.86
CA ILE A 273 31.79 -16.52 -15.74
C ILE A 273 33.03 -17.43 -15.72
N SER A 274 32.86 -18.74 -15.89
CA SER A 274 33.96 -19.71 -15.98
C SER A 274 34.92 -19.39 -17.13
N ALA A 275 34.37 -19.12 -18.31
CA ALA A 275 35.14 -18.83 -19.52
C ALA A 275 35.91 -17.50 -19.41
N ASP A 276 35.27 -16.46 -18.87
CA ASP A 276 35.89 -15.16 -18.66
C ASP A 276 37.00 -15.24 -17.61
N PHE A 277 36.80 -16.01 -16.53
CA PHE A 277 37.83 -16.25 -15.53
C PHE A 277 39.07 -16.92 -16.15
N LYS A 278 38.89 -18.02 -16.91
CA LYS A 278 40.00 -18.71 -17.59
C LYS A 278 40.67 -17.83 -18.65
N GLY A 279 39.88 -17.01 -19.33
CA GLY A 279 40.33 -16.02 -20.30
C GLY A 279 40.98 -14.78 -19.70
N LYS A 280 41.05 -14.67 -18.36
CA LYS A 280 41.53 -13.47 -17.63
C LYS A 280 40.80 -12.19 -18.04
N LYS A 281 39.51 -12.30 -18.32
CA LYS A 281 38.59 -11.17 -18.53
C LYS A 281 37.91 -10.79 -17.21
N ASP A 282 37.06 -9.77 -17.25
CA ASP A 282 36.32 -9.29 -16.09
C ASP A 282 35.12 -10.20 -15.75
N PHE A 283 35.41 -11.38 -15.19
CA PHE A 283 34.40 -12.35 -14.77
C PHE A 283 33.55 -11.87 -13.59
N VAL A 284 34.02 -10.88 -12.83
CA VAL A 284 33.26 -10.28 -11.71
C VAL A 284 32.14 -9.41 -12.27
N ALA A 285 32.42 -8.58 -13.28
CA ALA A 285 31.39 -7.84 -13.99
C ALA A 285 30.37 -8.78 -14.66
N THR A 286 30.83 -9.83 -15.35
CA THR A 286 29.95 -10.84 -15.95
C THR A 286 29.03 -11.50 -14.91
N ALA A 287 29.55 -11.82 -13.71
CA ALA A 287 28.76 -12.35 -12.62
C ALA A 287 27.75 -11.34 -12.05
N GLY A 288 28.12 -10.07 -11.95
CA GLY A 288 27.23 -8.99 -11.49
C GLY A 288 26.06 -8.75 -12.45
N GLU A 289 26.32 -8.73 -13.75
CA GLU A 289 25.28 -8.64 -14.78
C GLU A 289 24.33 -9.83 -14.75
N ALA A 290 24.87 -11.05 -14.60
CA ALA A 290 24.07 -12.25 -14.47
C ALA A 290 23.19 -12.20 -13.20
N ALA A 291 23.76 -11.79 -12.06
CA ALA A 291 23.04 -11.68 -10.80
C ALA A 291 21.86 -10.69 -10.89
N GLY A 292 22.05 -9.52 -11.53
CA GLY A 292 20.98 -8.54 -11.72
C GLY A 292 19.86 -9.00 -12.66
N LYS A 293 20.16 -9.89 -13.60
CA LYS A 293 19.14 -10.52 -14.48
C LYS A 293 18.41 -11.66 -13.79
N LEU A 294 19.13 -12.50 -13.06
CA LEU A 294 18.62 -13.78 -12.57
C LEU A 294 18.03 -13.74 -11.16
N TYR A 295 18.49 -12.85 -10.28
CA TYR A 295 18.07 -12.84 -8.87
C TYR A 295 17.26 -11.60 -8.53
N ALA A 296 16.22 -11.77 -7.71
CA ALA A 296 15.28 -10.70 -7.37
C ALA A 296 15.82 -9.67 -6.35
N TYR A 297 17.15 -9.57 -6.18
CA TYR A 297 17.74 -8.55 -5.31
C TYR A 297 17.31 -7.15 -5.75
N GLY A 298 16.81 -6.34 -4.80
CA GLY A 298 16.25 -5.02 -5.09
C GLY A 298 14.81 -5.02 -5.60
N HIS A 299 14.22 -6.20 -5.87
CA HIS A 299 12.82 -6.38 -6.23
C HIS A 299 12.02 -7.11 -5.14
N SER A 300 12.62 -8.10 -4.47
CA SER A 300 12.05 -8.83 -3.32
C SER A 300 13.16 -9.44 -2.44
N GLU A 301 12.76 -10.06 -1.32
CA GLU A 301 13.68 -10.82 -0.46
C GLU A 301 14.16 -12.10 -1.18
N VAL A 302 15.47 -12.37 -1.13
CA VAL A 302 16.07 -13.55 -1.75
C VAL A 302 16.55 -14.54 -0.68
N LEU A 303 15.95 -15.72 -0.68
CA LEU A 303 16.30 -16.84 0.20
C LEU A 303 17.37 -17.69 -0.46
N PHE A 304 18.64 -17.37 -0.23
CA PHE A 304 19.76 -18.09 -0.84
C PHE A 304 20.56 -18.90 0.20
N LYS A 305 20.49 -20.23 0.11
CA LYS A 305 21.39 -21.17 0.78
C LYS A 305 22.21 -21.96 -0.26
N PRO A 306 23.47 -21.58 -0.52
CA PRO A 306 24.30 -22.25 -1.53
C PRO A 306 24.86 -23.61 -1.10
N THR A 307 25.31 -24.37 -2.09
CA THR A 307 26.11 -25.58 -1.93
C THR A 307 27.51 -25.26 -1.40
N LYS A 308 28.11 -26.13 -0.57
CA LYS A 308 29.47 -25.97 0.00
C LYS A 308 29.67 -24.78 0.97
N ALA A 309 28.60 -24.21 1.53
CA ALA A 309 28.69 -23.24 2.62
C ALA A 309 28.60 -23.92 3.99
N ARG A 310 29.58 -23.70 4.87
CA ARG A 310 29.68 -24.34 6.19
C ARG A 310 29.46 -23.35 7.33
N GLU A 311 30.15 -22.22 7.29
CA GLU A 311 30.26 -21.26 8.40
C GLU A 311 29.16 -20.19 8.31
N VAL A 312 29.01 -19.58 7.14
CA VAL A 312 27.92 -18.64 6.83
C VAL A 312 27.01 -19.36 5.86
N GLN A 313 25.84 -19.80 6.31
CA GLN A 313 25.03 -20.74 5.52
C GLN A 313 24.09 -20.07 4.49
N PHE A 314 23.88 -18.76 4.59
CA PHE A 314 22.93 -18.02 3.78
C PHE A 314 23.60 -16.81 3.09
N ARG A 315 23.03 -16.37 1.97
CA ARG A 315 23.47 -15.20 1.19
C ARG A 315 22.29 -14.24 0.98
N PRO A 316 21.84 -13.52 2.04
CA PRO A 316 20.64 -12.70 1.98
C PRO A 316 20.79 -11.45 1.11
N THR A 317 22.02 -11.01 0.82
CA THR A 317 22.28 -9.82 -0.01
C THR A 317 22.96 -10.17 -1.34
N ALA A 318 22.84 -9.27 -2.33
CA ALA A 318 23.54 -9.40 -3.60
C ALA A 318 25.07 -9.49 -3.42
N ALA A 319 25.61 -8.73 -2.47
CA ALA A 319 27.05 -8.74 -2.15
C ALA A 319 27.51 -10.11 -1.63
N ASP A 320 26.73 -10.72 -0.72
CA ASP A 320 26.99 -12.08 -0.23
C ASP A 320 26.94 -13.10 -1.39
N ALA A 321 25.92 -13.00 -2.25
CA ALA A 321 25.78 -13.89 -3.40
C ALA A 321 26.99 -13.78 -4.36
N MET A 322 27.49 -12.57 -4.58
CA MET A 322 28.70 -12.34 -5.37
C MET A 322 29.92 -13.00 -4.73
N SER A 323 30.11 -12.88 -3.41
CA SER A 323 31.15 -13.61 -2.68
C SER A 323 31.10 -15.10 -2.99
N TYR A 324 29.90 -15.72 -2.98
CA TYR A 324 29.75 -17.14 -3.30
C TYR A 324 30.14 -17.48 -4.75
N PHE A 325 29.65 -16.71 -5.74
CA PHE A 325 29.88 -17.04 -7.15
C PHE A 325 31.32 -16.82 -7.61
N VAL A 326 31.92 -15.66 -7.26
CA VAL A 326 33.24 -15.27 -7.75
C VAL A 326 34.36 -15.42 -6.72
N GLY A 327 34.02 -15.65 -5.45
CA GLY A 327 34.95 -15.86 -4.35
C GLY A 327 35.26 -14.57 -3.60
N ALA A 328 35.46 -14.69 -2.28
CA ALA A 328 35.63 -13.55 -1.38
C ALA A 328 36.81 -12.65 -1.71
N LYS A 329 37.85 -13.18 -2.38
CA LYS A 329 39.02 -12.41 -2.82
C LYS A 329 38.72 -11.43 -3.95
N ASN A 330 37.57 -11.57 -4.61
CA ASN A 330 37.20 -10.83 -5.81
C ASN A 330 36.04 -9.84 -5.56
N VAL A 331 35.61 -9.67 -4.31
CA VAL A 331 34.54 -8.75 -3.92
C VAL A 331 34.99 -7.87 -2.77
N GLU A 332 34.60 -6.59 -2.78
CA GLU A 332 34.98 -5.62 -1.75
C GLU A 332 33.99 -5.60 -0.58
N GLU A 333 32.69 -5.64 -0.89
CA GLU A 333 31.58 -5.67 0.07
C GLU A 333 30.96 -7.07 0.12
N GLY A 334 30.51 -7.51 1.29
CA GLY A 334 29.88 -8.84 1.47
C GLY A 334 30.83 -10.02 1.31
N ALA A 335 32.15 -9.81 1.38
CA ALA A 335 33.15 -10.87 1.28
C ALA A 335 33.03 -11.85 2.45
N ILE A 336 32.74 -13.12 2.15
CA ILE A 336 32.60 -14.19 3.14
C ILE A 336 33.80 -15.12 3.01
N ALA A 337 34.69 -15.14 4.01
CA ALA A 337 36.02 -15.73 3.93
C ALA A 337 36.08 -17.20 3.44
N GLU A 338 35.04 -18.02 3.66
CA GLU A 338 34.98 -19.41 3.19
C GLU A 338 34.72 -19.54 1.68
N ASP A 339 34.22 -18.50 1.02
CA ASP A 339 33.80 -18.56 -0.37
C ASP A 339 35.02 -18.54 -1.31
N GLY A 340 35.29 -19.69 -1.93
CA GLY A 340 36.34 -19.86 -2.93
C GLY A 340 35.94 -19.51 -4.37
N GLY A 341 34.68 -19.13 -4.60
CA GLY A 341 34.11 -18.85 -5.92
C GLY A 341 33.60 -20.12 -6.61
N PHE A 342 32.29 -20.34 -6.52
CA PHE A 342 31.64 -21.51 -7.10
C PHE A 342 31.74 -21.55 -8.63
N ALA A 343 31.52 -20.42 -9.30
CA ALA A 343 31.52 -20.36 -10.76
C ALA A 343 32.93 -20.58 -11.34
N ILE A 344 33.98 -20.22 -10.60
CA ILE A 344 35.37 -20.41 -11.04
C ILE A 344 35.95 -21.78 -10.64
N ASN A 345 35.25 -22.54 -9.80
CA ASN A 345 35.55 -23.92 -9.41
C ASN A 345 37.05 -24.18 -9.14
N GLY A 346 37.63 -23.47 -8.17
CA GLY A 346 39.05 -23.65 -7.80
C GLY A 346 40.05 -23.33 -8.92
N GLY A 347 39.61 -22.61 -9.96
CA GLY A 347 40.39 -22.26 -11.13
C GLY A 347 40.13 -23.13 -12.36
N SER A 348 39.43 -24.26 -12.20
CA SER A 348 39.07 -25.12 -13.34
C SER A 348 37.98 -24.51 -14.22
N GLY A 349 37.00 -23.82 -13.60
CA GLY A 349 35.73 -23.44 -14.22
C GLY A 349 34.82 -24.64 -14.54
N TRP A 350 33.63 -24.34 -15.06
CA TRP A 350 32.64 -25.33 -15.51
C TRP A 350 32.49 -25.30 -17.04
N ALA A 351 32.56 -26.47 -17.68
CA ALA A 351 32.38 -26.60 -19.13
C ALA A 351 30.91 -26.76 -19.50
N ASN A 352 30.14 -27.41 -18.63
CA ASN A 352 28.73 -27.64 -18.84
C ASN A 352 27.97 -27.67 -17.51
N VAL A 353 26.69 -27.32 -17.59
CA VAL A 353 25.73 -27.49 -16.50
C VAL A 353 24.42 -27.98 -17.11
N VAL A 354 23.93 -29.12 -16.66
CA VAL A 354 22.69 -29.73 -17.16
C VAL A 354 21.67 -29.77 -16.03
N PHE A 355 20.49 -29.17 -16.24
CA PHE A 355 19.36 -29.28 -15.32
C PHE A 355 18.54 -30.54 -15.62
N ASP A 356 18.19 -31.26 -14.58
CA ASP A 356 17.24 -32.37 -14.58
C ASP A 356 16.12 -32.04 -13.56
N ASN A 357 15.02 -31.47 -14.05
CA ASN A 357 13.88 -31.10 -13.22
C ASN A 357 13.12 -32.37 -12.77
N HIS A 358 13.02 -32.61 -11.47
CA HIS A 358 12.06 -33.58 -10.93
C HIS A 358 10.62 -33.08 -11.14
N LYS A 359 10.37 -31.80 -10.81
CA LYS A 359 9.09 -31.13 -11.04
C LYS A 359 9.26 -29.61 -11.09
N ILE A 360 8.42 -28.97 -11.90
CA ILE A 360 8.13 -27.54 -11.87
C ILE A 360 6.66 -27.39 -11.45
N GLU A 361 6.39 -26.61 -10.41
CA GLU A 361 5.04 -26.28 -9.94
C GLU A 361 4.82 -24.77 -10.07
N ILE A 362 3.75 -24.37 -10.75
CA ILE A 362 3.42 -22.97 -11.05
C ILE A 362 2.11 -22.62 -10.34
N LYS A 363 2.09 -21.48 -9.65
CA LYS A 363 0.91 -20.93 -8.99
C LYS A 363 0.84 -19.41 -9.23
N GLY A 364 0.17 -19.03 -10.32
CA GLY A 364 0.07 -17.64 -10.75
C GLY A 364 1.45 -17.05 -11.09
N ASN A 365 1.86 -16.00 -10.39
CA ASN A 365 3.13 -15.31 -10.58
C ASN A 365 4.31 -15.86 -9.75
N VAL A 366 4.18 -17.08 -9.19
CA VAL A 366 5.24 -17.79 -8.48
C VAL A 366 5.41 -19.20 -9.04
N ALA A 367 6.66 -19.62 -9.26
CA ALA A 367 7.00 -20.99 -9.66
C ALA A 367 8.07 -21.57 -8.73
N ILE A 368 7.98 -22.86 -8.43
CA ILE A 368 9.01 -23.63 -7.71
C ILE A 368 9.47 -24.77 -8.59
N ALA A 369 10.77 -24.84 -8.86
CA ALA A 369 11.42 -25.93 -9.56
C ALA A 369 12.34 -26.68 -8.60
N MET A 370 12.26 -28.01 -8.61
CA MET A 370 13.15 -28.88 -7.85
C MET A 370 13.71 -29.96 -8.75
N GLY A 371 14.94 -30.37 -8.47
CA GLY A 371 15.61 -31.40 -9.26
C GLY A 371 17.09 -31.46 -8.95
N ASN A 372 17.85 -31.91 -9.94
CA ASN A 372 19.30 -31.97 -9.88
C ASN A 372 19.91 -31.13 -10.99
N TYR A 373 21.11 -30.62 -10.78
CA TYR A 373 21.97 -30.23 -11.88
C TYR A 373 23.32 -30.93 -11.81
N VAL A 374 23.83 -31.29 -12.98
CA VAL A 374 25.13 -31.95 -13.16
C VAL A 374 26.08 -30.93 -13.75
N PHE A 375 27.17 -30.65 -13.04
CA PHE A 375 28.25 -29.81 -13.55
C PHE A 375 29.40 -30.65 -14.08
N THR A 376 29.95 -30.26 -15.22
CA THR A 376 31.15 -30.87 -15.80
C THR A 376 32.35 -29.95 -15.60
N ASP A 377 33.39 -30.41 -14.91
CA ASP A 377 34.64 -29.66 -14.70
C ASP A 377 35.32 -29.34 -16.05
N ALA A 378 35.70 -28.08 -16.27
CA ALA A 378 36.27 -27.66 -17.56
C ALA A 378 37.73 -28.05 -17.80
N THR A 379 38.39 -28.68 -16.83
CA THR A 379 39.77 -29.15 -16.92
C THR A 379 39.83 -30.68 -16.97
N THR A 380 39.09 -31.36 -16.09
CA THR A 380 39.13 -32.83 -15.98
C THR A 380 38.01 -33.53 -16.74
N GLY A 381 36.88 -32.84 -16.96
CA GLY A 381 35.67 -33.47 -17.49
C GLY A 381 34.86 -34.25 -16.46
N ASP A 382 35.26 -34.23 -15.19
CA ASP A 382 34.54 -34.93 -14.12
C ASP A 382 33.18 -34.30 -13.87
N GLU A 383 32.18 -35.13 -13.54
CA GLU A 383 30.82 -34.68 -13.27
C GLU A 383 30.55 -34.59 -11.76
N SER A 384 29.89 -33.50 -11.34
CA SER A 384 29.42 -33.28 -9.97
C SER A 384 27.90 -33.11 -9.95
N LEU A 385 27.22 -34.00 -9.22
CA LEU A 385 25.79 -33.92 -8.98
C LEU A 385 25.48 -32.98 -7.81
N VAL A 386 24.51 -32.10 -7.98
CA VAL A 386 24.01 -31.20 -6.95
C VAL A 386 22.48 -31.15 -7.01
N GLU A 387 21.83 -31.25 -5.86
CA GLU A 387 20.38 -31.13 -5.69
C GLU A 387 20.00 -29.65 -5.55
N TYR A 388 18.87 -29.24 -6.11
CA TYR A 388 18.41 -27.85 -6.00
C TYR A 388 16.92 -27.69 -5.75
N THR A 389 16.59 -26.52 -5.21
CA THR A 389 15.26 -25.93 -5.21
C THR A 389 15.39 -24.47 -5.60
N PHE A 390 14.82 -24.11 -6.74
CA PHE A 390 14.73 -22.73 -7.21
C PHE A 390 13.28 -22.26 -7.09
N GLY A 391 13.06 -21.10 -6.51
CA GLY A 391 11.79 -20.39 -6.57
C GLY A 391 11.93 -19.14 -7.40
N TYR A 392 10.99 -18.95 -8.31
CA TYR A 392 10.92 -17.84 -9.24
C TYR A 392 9.68 -17.00 -8.97
N THR A 393 9.82 -15.69 -9.19
CA THR A 393 8.72 -14.75 -9.16
C THR A 393 8.89 -13.75 -10.28
N LYS A 394 7.78 -13.34 -10.87
CA LYS A 394 7.78 -12.29 -11.87
C LYS A 394 7.75 -10.94 -11.15
N CYS A 395 8.76 -10.11 -11.41
CA CYS A 395 8.91 -8.80 -10.77
C CYS A 395 8.03 -7.74 -11.45
N ASP A 396 7.94 -6.53 -10.89
CA ASP A 396 7.12 -5.42 -11.43
C ASP A 396 7.51 -4.99 -12.86
N ASP A 397 8.71 -5.35 -13.33
CA ASP A 397 9.20 -5.13 -14.69
C ASP A 397 8.92 -6.30 -15.65
N ASP A 398 8.04 -7.23 -15.24
CA ASP A 398 7.63 -8.43 -15.96
C ASP A 398 8.78 -9.42 -16.27
N GLN A 399 9.91 -9.30 -15.57
CA GLN A 399 11.02 -10.25 -15.69
C GLN A 399 10.92 -11.34 -14.61
N LEU A 400 11.14 -12.59 -15.02
CA LEU A 400 11.19 -13.74 -14.11
C LEU A 400 12.56 -13.79 -13.38
N ARG A 401 12.55 -13.72 -12.05
CA ARG A 401 13.77 -13.76 -11.23
C ARG A 401 13.66 -14.76 -10.09
N ILE A 402 14.82 -15.25 -9.65
CA ILE A 402 15.00 -16.18 -8.54
C ILE A 402 14.84 -15.43 -7.22
N PHE A 403 13.87 -15.83 -6.39
CA PHE A 403 13.70 -15.37 -5.00
C PHE A 403 14.06 -16.47 -3.99
N LEU A 404 14.22 -17.72 -4.43
CA LEU A 404 14.66 -18.83 -3.59
C LEU A 404 15.72 -19.64 -4.35
N HIS A 405 16.90 -19.82 -3.76
CA HIS A 405 17.94 -20.71 -4.25
C HIS A 405 18.42 -21.54 -3.07
N HIS A 406 18.06 -22.82 -3.05
CA HIS A 406 18.66 -23.80 -2.16
C HIS A 406 19.41 -24.83 -3.00
N SER A 407 20.63 -25.17 -2.61
CA SER A 407 21.36 -26.27 -3.23
C SER A 407 22.24 -27.04 -2.25
N SER A 408 22.43 -28.34 -2.53
CA SER A 408 23.26 -29.24 -1.72
C SER A 408 23.90 -30.33 -2.56
N VAL A 409 25.11 -30.75 -2.17
CA VAL A 409 25.65 -32.02 -2.67
C VAL A 409 24.85 -33.18 -2.06
N PRO A 410 24.58 -34.26 -2.82
CA PRO A 410 23.96 -35.46 -2.28
C PRO A 410 24.74 -35.98 -1.07
N TYR A 411 24.02 -36.58 -0.13
CA TYR A 411 24.65 -37.23 1.01
C TYR A 411 25.58 -38.36 0.54
N ALA A 412 26.87 -38.23 0.84
CA ALA A 412 27.83 -39.31 0.70
C ALA A 412 27.94 -40.05 2.05
N ALA A 413 27.52 -41.31 2.09
CA ALA A 413 27.82 -42.16 3.24
C ALA A 413 29.33 -42.43 3.25
N ASP A 414 30.02 -42.06 4.33
CA ASP A 414 31.45 -42.32 4.48
C ASP A 414 31.77 -43.81 4.22
N ALA A 415 32.51 -44.08 3.14
CA ALA A 415 33.23 -45.32 2.95
C ALA A 415 34.45 -45.32 3.90
N GLY A 416 34.20 -45.51 5.20
CA GLY A 416 35.22 -45.94 6.16
C GLY A 416 35.60 -44.97 7.27
N LYS A 417 34.92 -45.09 8.40
CA LYS A 417 35.56 -45.43 9.69
C LYS A 417 34.69 -46.45 10.42
N LYS A 418 34.85 -47.74 10.07
CA LYS A 418 34.63 -48.79 11.07
C LYS A 418 35.80 -48.71 12.05
N GLU A 419 35.65 -47.95 13.13
CA GLU A 419 36.33 -48.36 14.34
C GLU A 419 35.74 -49.71 14.74
N VAL A 420 36.47 -50.77 14.43
CA VAL A 420 36.25 -52.08 15.03
C VAL A 420 36.61 -51.92 16.50
N MET A 421 35.61 -51.59 17.34
CA MET A 421 35.70 -52.02 18.72
C MET A 421 35.59 -53.53 18.70
N SER A 422 36.71 -54.20 18.99
CA SER A 422 36.67 -55.63 19.26
C SER A 422 35.75 -55.87 20.47
N PRO A 423 35.00 -56.98 20.53
CA PRO A 423 34.09 -57.29 21.64
C PRO A 423 34.75 -57.34 23.03
N LEU A 424 36.08 -57.21 23.13
CA LEU A 424 36.83 -57.20 24.38
C LEU A 424 36.92 -55.82 25.05
N ALA A 425 36.71 -54.71 24.34
CA ALA A 425 36.82 -53.38 24.94
C ALA A 425 35.59 -52.94 25.76
N PHE A 426 34.47 -53.67 25.66
CA PHE A 426 33.22 -53.32 26.36
C PHE A 426 33.13 -53.95 27.78
N LEU A 427 33.92 -55.00 28.08
CA LEU A 427 33.88 -55.66 29.40
C LEU A 427 34.83 -55.05 30.45
N ASP A 428 35.92 -54.38 30.05
CA ASP A 428 36.87 -53.79 31.01
C ASP A 428 36.36 -52.50 31.67
N ASN A 429 35.37 -51.82 31.08
CA ASN A 429 34.82 -50.56 31.61
C ASN A 429 33.67 -50.73 32.61
N LEU A 430 33.23 -51.97 32.89
CA LEU A 430 32.16 -52.26 33.87
C LEU A 430 32.68 -52.81 35.22
N GLN A 431 34.01 -52.87 35.42
CA GLN A 431 34.63 -53.23 36.71
C GLN A 431 35.34 -52.06 37.42
N LYS A 432 35.18 -50.83 36.92
CA LYS A 432 35.66 -49.62 37.59
C LYS A 432 34.61 -48.50 37.52
N VAL A 433 33.50 -48.68 38.24
CA VAL A 433 32.75 -47.71 39.06
C VAL A 433 31.54 -48.43 39.64
#